data_AF-A0A1M7E1B8-F1
#
_entry.id   AF-A0A1M7E1B8-F1
#
_cell.length_a   1.000
_cell.length_b   1.000
_cell.length_c   1.000
_cell.angle_alpha   90.00
_cell.angle_beta   90.00
_cell.angle_gamma   90.00
#
_symmetry.space_group_name_H-M   'P 1'
#
loop_
_entity.id
_entity.type
_entity.pdbx_description
1 polymer ?
#
loop_
_entity_poly.entity_id
_entity_poly.type
_entity_poly.pdbx_seq_one_letter_code
_entity_poly.pdbx_strand_id
1 'polypeptide(L)'
;MNKGQYAGMLREIGDARKQGGDVSACIAEYRKRYKYVYIYNDAVIKKLLGIPENESIAVDFFNAALHLYGSNCIEHLTFVDKELPGTFTKSTVSDIVAEDQRTDRIVLEVQHIEDESFNSRLVYYTSKHTVASLSRGRPYNLKNLNLISLQMFVGFPEWENYLHTIRLKNQDNEEFYKKQTITLVEVPKFLKGGFESDNSRFAQWLRVFDGLNNERPVPVPEGSQFALLQKKAELSKFTEEFLVSEAM
;
A
#
# COMPACT_ATOMS: atom_id res chain seq x y z
N MET A 1 -2.71 16.26 3.68
CA MET A 1 -2.52 16.45 5.14
C MET A 1 -1.65 15.33 5.70
N ASN A 2 -0.90 15.56 6.78
CA ASN A 2 0.01 14.56 7.35
C ASN A 2 -0.72 13.57 8.28
N LYS A 3 -0.01 12.54 8.75
CA LYS A 3 -0.55 11.48 9.63
C LYS A 3 -1.27 12.05 10.86
N GLY A 4 -0.65 13.00 11.54
CA GLY A 4 -1.21 13.61 12.76
C GLY A 4 -2.46 14.42 12.49
N GLN A 5 -2.47 15.20 11.40
CA GLN A 5 -3.62 16.00 10.98
C GLN A 5 -4.81 15.11 10.57
N TYR A 6 -4.56 14.04 9.82
CA TYR A 6 -5.61 13.08 9.43
C TYR A 6 -6.18 12.34 10.65
N ALA A 7 -5.32 11.88 11.56
CA ALA A 7 -5.77 11.25 12.81
C ALA A 7 -6.54 12.23 13.72
N GLY A 8 -6.18 13.51 13.73
CA GLY A 8 -6.93 14.57 14.41
C GLY A 8 -8.33 14.74 13.81
N MET A 9 -8.41 14.84 12.48
CA MET A 9 -9.68 14.93 11.75
C MET A 9 -10.61 13.77 12.07
N LEU A 10 -10.13 12.52 11.96
CA LEU A 10 -10.95 11.34 12.23
C LEU A 10 -11.45 11.32 13.69
N ARG A 11 -10.61 11.71 14.64
CA ARG A 11 -11.00 11.82 16.06
C ARG A 11 -12.11 12.84 16.26
N GLU A 12 -11.97 14.04 15.69
CA GLU A 12 -12.98 15.10 15.82
C GLU A 12 -14.31 14.72 15.14
N ILE A 13 -14.26 14.03 14.01
CA ILE A 13 -15.46 13.44 13.35
C ILE A 13 -16.13 12.42 14.29
N GLY A 14 -15.35 11.52 14.89
CA GLY A 14 -15.84 10.50 15.82
C GLY A 14 -16.47 11.13 17.08
N ASP A 15 -15.82 12.15 17.64
CA ASP A 15 -16.30 12.87 18.83
C ASP A 15 -17.57 13.67 18.54
N ALA A 16 -17.62 14.40 17.42
CA ALA A 16 -18.82 15.10 16.97
C ALA A 16 -20.01 14.15 16.85
N ARG A 17 -19.82 12.97 16.23
CA ARG A 17 -20.87 11.97 16.10
C ARG A 17 -21.34 11.43 17.45
N LYS A 18 -20.40 11.09 18.36
CA LYS A 18 -20.73 10.56 19.70
C LYS A 18 -21.51 11.57 20.55
N GLN A 19 -21.24 12.86 20.36
CA GLN A 19 -21.88 13.95 21.10
C GLN A 19 -23.17 14.47 20.43
N GLY A 20 -23.59 13.89 19.29
CA GLY A 20 -24.74 14.37 18.53
C GLY A 20 -24.52 15.74 17.86
N GLY A 21 -23.25 16.12 17.65
CA GLY A 21 -22.85 17.34 16.95
C GLY A 21 -22.95 17.22 15.42
N ASP A 22 -22.67 18.34 14.74
CA ASP A 22 -22.74 18.43 13.28
C ASP A 22 -21.45 17.90 12.62
N VAL A 23 -21.50 16.63 12.21
CA VAL A 23 -20.40 15.92 11.53
C VAL A 23 -20.10 16.55 10.17
N SER A 24 -21.12 16.95 9.41
CA SER A 24 -20.95 17.56 8.09
C SER A 24 -20.21 18.90 8.19
N ALA A 25 -20.54 19.73 9.19
CA ALA A 25 -19.82 20.97 9.46
C ALA A 25 -18.35 20.71 9.87
N CYS A 26 -18.11 19.70 10.71
CA CYS A 26 -16.75 19.29 11.08
C CYS A 26 -15.92 18.93 9.83
N ILE A 27 -16.45 18.05 8.96
CA ILE A 27 -15.77 17.65 7.71
C ILE A 27 -15.56 18.86 6.78
N ALA A 28 -16.54 19.75 6.69
CA ALA A 28 -16.43 20.96 5.87
C ALA A 28 -15.28 21.88 6.31
N GLU A 29 -15.03 22.01 7.62
CA GLU A 29 -13.90 22.78 8.15
C GLU A 29 -12.55 22.19 7.74
N TYR A 30 -12.40 20.86 7.76
CA TYR A 30 -11.18 20.22 7.29
C TYR A 30 -10.98 20.35 5.78
N ARG A 31 -12.06 20.26 4.99
CA ARG A 31 -12.01 20.50 3.53
C ARG A 31 -11.63 21.92 3.14
N LYS A 32 -11.85 22.92 4.01
CA LYS A 32 -11.34 24.29 3.81
C LYS A 32 -9.84 24.42 4.08
N ARG A 33 -9.30 23.59 4.97
CA ARG A 33 -7.90 23.70 5.45
C ARG A 33 -6.94 22.80 4.67
N TYR A 34 -7.40 21.65 4.22
CA TYR A 34 -6.58 20.63 3.60
C TYR A 34 -7.17 20.19 2.26
N LYS A 35 -6.30 20.05 1.26
CA LYS A 35 -6.71 19.59 -0.06
C LYS A 35 -6.63 18.07 -0.17
N TYR A 36 -5.67 17.43 0.48
CA TYR A 36 -5.38 16.00 0.28
C TYR A 36 -5.55 15.17 1.56
N VAL A 37 -6.00 13.92 1.42
CA VAL A 37 -5.99 12.93 2.51
C VAL A 37 -4.57 12.43 2.81
N TYR A 38 -4.39 11.79 3.96
CA TYR A 38 -3.15 11.05 4.27
C TYR A 38 -3.17 9.69 3.56
N ILE A 39 -2.35 9.55 2.52
CA ILE A 39 -2.34 8.42 1.58
C ILE A 39 -1.98 7.10 2.26
N TYR A 40 -1.00 7.11 3.17
CA TYR A 40 -0.56 5.88 3.82
C TYR A 40 -1.55 5.36 4.87
N ASN A 41 -2.72 5.99 5.08
CA ASN A 41 -3.77 5.32 5.85
C ASN A 41 -4.30 4.12 5.07
N ASP A 42 -4.46 2.99 5.76
CA ASP A 42 -4.86 1.70 5.17
C ASP A 42 -6.12 1.78 4.30
N ALA A 43 -7.17 2.49 4.74
CA ALA A 43 -8.40 2.63 3.96
C ALA A 43 -8.27 3.60 2.78
N VAL A 44 -7.48 4.67 2.96
CA VAL A 44 -7.20 5.60 1.88
C VAL A 44 -6.42 4.92 0.76
N ILE A 45 -5.32 4.20 1.08
CA ILE A 45 -4.55 3.50 0.05
C ILE A 45 -5.38 2.42 -0.64
N LYS A 46 -6.25 1.72 0.11
CA LYS A 46 -7.25 0.78 -0.45
C LYS A 46 -8.15 1.46 -1.47
N LYS A 47 -8.67 2.65 -1.15
CA LYS A 47 -9.54 3.38 -2.07
C LYS A 47 -8.79 3.89 -3.31
N LEU A 48 -7.50 4.22 -3.17
CA LEU A 48 -6.69 4.77 -4.25
C LEU A 48 -6.10 3.71 -5.19
N LEU A 49 -5.69 2.55 -4.66
CA LEU A 49 -4.97 1.51 -5.41
C LEU A 49 -5.66 0.14 -5.42
N GLY A 50 -6.75 -0.03 -4.66
CA GLY A 50 -7.39 -1.32 -4.41
C GLY A 50 -8.79 -1.48 -4.99
N ILE A 51 -9.16 -0.64 -5.97
CA ILE A 51 -10.49 -0.68 -6.61
C ILE A 51 -10.36 -0.69 -8.14
N PRO A 52 -11.27 -1.37 -8.88
CA PRO A 52 -11.24 -1.46 -10.34
C PRO A 52 -11.18 -0.09 -11.04
N GLU A 53 -11.88 0.93 -10.52
CA GLU A 53 -11.94 2.25 -11.13
C GLU A 53 -10.60 3.00 -11.13
N ASN A 54 -9.62 2.52 -10.36
CA ASN A 54 -8.28 3.09 -10.25
C ASN A 54 -7.19 2.09 -10.69
N GLU A 55 -7.56 1.03 -11.43
CA GLU A 55 -6.64 -0.02 -11.86
C GLU A 55 -5.37 0.53 -12.50
N SER A 56 -5.47 1.51 -13.40
CA SER A 56 -4.30 2.07 -14.10
C SER A 56 -3.27 2.71 -13.16
N ILE A 57 -3.72 3.27 -12.04
CA ILE A 57 -2.86 3.83 -10.99
C ILE A 57 -2.12 2.69 -10.28
N ALA A 58 -2.85 1.64 -9.91
CA ALA A 58 -2.30 0.47 -9.24
C ALA A 58 -1.30 -0.30 -10.12
N VAL A 59 -1.59 -0.45 -11.41
CA VAL A 59 -0.70 -1.10 -12.39
C VAL A 59 0.65 -0.37 -12.47
N ASP A 60 0.65 0.96 -12.64
CA ASP A 60 1.89 1.74 -12.72
C ASP A 60 2.67 1.70 -11.39
N PHE A 61 1.96 1.79 -10.26
CA PHE A 61 2.57 1.65 -8.94
C PHE A 61 3.22 0.28 -8.74
N PHE A 62 2.53 -0.82 -9.04
CA PHE A 62 3.07 -2.18 -8.83
C PHE A 62 4.19 -2.51 -9.82
N ASN A 63 4.10 -2.08 -11.07
CA ASN A 63 5.21 -2.22 -12.02
C ASN A 63 6.47 -1.49 -11.51
N ALA A 64 6.30 -0.29 -10.95
CA ALA A 64 7.40 0.46 -10.35
C ALA A 64 7.98 -0.24 -9.11
N ALA A 65 7.12 -0.67 -8.18
CA ALA A 65 7.52 -1.30 -6.93
C ALA A 65 8.22 -2.65 -7.13
N LEU A 66 7.83 -3.39 -8.16
CA LEU A 66 8.36 -4.72 -8.48
C LEU A 66 9.45 -4.69 -9.57
N HIS A 67 9.86 -3.50 -10.02
CA HIS A 67 10.85 -3.32 -11.10
C HIS A 67 10.51 -4.12 -12.37
N LEU A 68 9.25 -4.09 -12.78
CA LEU A 68 8.77 -4.77 -13.97
C LEU A 68 8.89 -3.84 -15.19
N TYR A 69 9.50 -4.35 -16.26
CA TYR A 69 9.77 -3.61 -17.48
C TYR A 69 9.49 -4.48 -18.70
N GLY A 70 9.17 -3.83 -19.83
CA GLY A 70 8.94 -4.51 -21.12
C GLY A 70 7.86 -5.58 -21.02
N SER A 71 8.15 -6.78 -21.51
CA SER A 71 7.20 -7.91 -21.52
C SER A 71 6.83 -8.44 -20.14
N ASN A 72 7.53 -8.03 -19.08
CA ASN A 72 7.24 -8.46 -17.71
C ASN A 72 6.22 -7.55 -17.00
N CYS A 73 5.87 -6.40 -17.59
CA CYS A 73 4.91 -5.50 -17.00
C CYS A 73 3.57 -6.19 -16.72
N ILE A 74 2.95 -5.80 -15.62
CA ILE A 74 1.53 -5.97 -15.36
C ILE A 74 0.78 -5.08 -16.34
N GLU A 75 -0.22 -5.63 -16.99
CA GLU A 75 -1.10 -4.91 -17.92
C GLU A 75 -2.50 -4.75 -17.31
N HIS A 76 -2.95 -5.77 -16.58
CA HIS A 76 -4.27 -5.83 -15.97
C HIS A 76 -4.19 -6.40 -14.56
N LEU A 77 -5.08 -5.93 -13.68
CA LEU A 77 -5.25 -6.42 -12.31
C LEU A 77 -6.70 -6.81 -12.06
N THR A 78 -6.88 -8.01 -11.53
CA THR A 78 -8.14 -8.44 -10.93
C THR A 78 -8.01 -8.36 -9.41
N PHE A 79 -8.75 -7.47 -8.77
CA PHE A 79 -8.78 -7.35 -7.31
C PHE A 79 -9.51 -8.54 -6.69
N VAL A 80 -8.87 -9.22 -5.75
CA VAL A 80 -9.39 -10.44 -5.10
C VAL A 80 -9.91 -10.09 -3.72
N ASP A 81 -10.95 -10.80 -3.28
CA ASP A 81 -11.42 -10.70 -1.90
C ASP A 81 -10.26 -10.98 -0.92
N LYS A 82 -10.18 -10.12 0.10
CA LYS A 82 -9.08 -10.05 1.07
C LYS A 82 -9.25 -11.09 2.18
N GLU A 83 -10.47 -11.59 2.36
CA GLU A 83 -10.76 -12.64 3.32
C GLU A 83 -10.24 -13.99 2.82
N LEU A 84 -9.20 -14.49 3.48
CA LEU A 84 -8.76 -15.86 3.30
C LEU A 84 -9.71 -16.80 4.05
N PRO A 85 -10.26 -17.85 3.40
CA PRO A 85 -11.24 -18.73 4.03
C PRO A 85 -10.76 -19.29 5.38
N GLY A 86 -11.69 -19.32 6.33
CA GLY A 86 -11.49 -19.45 7.77
C GLY A 86 -10.99 -20.81 8.27
N THR A 87 -9.72 -21.12 8.06
CA THR A 87 -9.02 -22.19 8.79
C THR A 87 -7.79 -21.68 9.55
N PHE A 88 -7.52 -20.37 9.50
CA PHE A 88 -6.40 -19.75 10.19
C PHE A 88 -6.85 -19.13 11.51
N THR A 89 -6.08 -19.38 12.59
CA THR A 89 -6.38 -18.93 13.96
C THR A 89 -6.38 -17.40 14.13
N LYS A 90 -5.76 -16.66 13.21
CA LYS A 90 -5.82 -15.19 13.15
C LYS A 90 -6.52 -14.79 11.86
N SER A 91 -7.63 -14.04 11.92
CA SER A 91 -8.09 -13.31 10.74
C SER A 91 -7.05 -12.25 10.40
N THR A 92 -6.75 -12.08 9.12
CA THR A 92 -5.84 -11.02 8.66
C THR A 92 -6.38 -10.57 7.34
N VAL A 93 -6.76 -9.31 7.26
CA VAL A 93 -7.26 -8.67 6.05
C VAL A 93 -6.10 -7.87 5.50
N SER A 94 -5.48 -8.36 4.43
CA SER A 94 -4.44 -7.63 3.72
C SER A 94 -4.97 -6.34 3.14
N ASP A 95 -4.10 -5.34 2.97
CA ASP A 95 -4.60 -4.06 2.47
C ASP A 95 -5.10 -4.16 1.03
N ILE A 96 -4.28 -4.67 0.11
CA ILE A 96 -4.69 -4.91 -1.27
C ILE A 96 -4.20 -6.29 -1.70
N VAL A 97 -5.08 -7.02 -2.36
CA VAL A 97 -4.79 -8.29 -3.00
C VAL A 97 -5.28 -8.20 -4.44
N ALA A 98 -4.41 -8.51 -5.39
CA ALA A 98 -4.75 -8.59 -6.80
C ALA A 98 -4.06 -9.78 -7.47
N GLU A 99 -4.57 -10.17 -8.62
CA GLU A 99 -3.91 -11.09 -9.56
C GLU A 99 -3.69 -10.38 -10.90
N ASP A 100 -2.53 -10.58 -11.51
CA ASP A 100 -2.21 -10.01 -12.83
C ASP A 100 -2.70 -10.89 -14.00
N GLN A 101 -2.41 -10.47 -15.23
CA GLN A 101 -2.78 -11.22 -16.45
C GLN A 101 -2.13 -12.63 -16.56
N ARG A 102 -1.08 -12.91 -15.78
CA ARG A 102 -0.42 -14.22 -15.68
C ARG A 102 -0.93 -15.02 -14.49
N THR A 103 -1.93 -14.50 -13.76
CA THR A 103 -2.44 -15.02 -12.49
C THR A 103 -1.43 -14.95 -11.34
N ASP A 104 -0.39 -14.13 -11.48
CA ASP A 104 0.57 -13.89 -10.41
C ASP A 104 -0.11 -13.05 -9.32
N ARG A 105 0.01 -13.49 -8.07
CA ARG A 105 -0.63 -12.85 -6.93
C ARG A 105 0.25 -11.70 -6.44
N ILE A 106 -0.34 -10.52 -6.32
CA ILE A 106 0.30 -9.31 -5.81
C ILE A 106 -0.42 -8.89 -4.54
N VAL A 107 0.34 -8.64 -3.49
CA VAL A 107 -0.17 -8.22 -2.18
C VAL A 107 0.54 -6.94 -1.78
N LEU A 108 -0.22 -5.93 -1.35
CA LEU A 108 0.31 -4.73 -0.72
C LEU A 108 -0.17 -4.68 0.73
N GLU A 109 0.77 -4.43 1.63
CA GLU A 109 0.52 -4.19 3.05
C GLU A 109 1.16 -2.87 3.48
N VAL A 110 0.43 -2.05 4.22
CA VAL A 110 0.96 -0.86 4.89
C VAL A 110 1.19 -1.17 6.36
N GLN A 111 2.36 -0.80 6.86
CA GLN A 111 2.81 -1.17 8.19
C GLN A 111 3.12 0.08 9.01
N HIS A 112 2.27 0.35 10.00
CA HIS A 112 2.36 1.57 10.82
C HIS A 112 3.13 1.41 12.12
N ILE A 113 3.23 0.19 12.65
CA ILE A 113 3.80 -0.10 13.97
C ILE A 113 4.96 -1.08 13.79
N GLU A 114 6.12 -0.64 14.26
CA GLU A 114 7.25 -1.50 14.52
C GLU A 114 6.97 -2.32 15.77
N ASP A 115 7.02 -3.63 15.64
CA ASP A 115 6.80 -4.57 16.73
C ASP A 115 7.78 -5.72 16.52
N GLU A 116 8.26 -6.32 17.62
CA GLU A 116 9.22 -7.44 17.61
C GLU A 116 8.70 -8.61 16.76
N SER A 117 7.38 -8.78 16.68
CA SER A 117 6.77 -9.83 15.86
C SER A 117 6.71 -9.52 14.37
N PHE A 118 7.16 -8.35 13.90
CA PHE A 118 7.03 -7.92 12.50
C PHE A 118 7.58 -8.95 11.51
N ASN A 119 8.79 -9.46 11.73
CA ASN A 119 9.40 -10.46 10.86
C ASN A 119 8.58 -11.77 10.84
N SER A 120 8.09 -12.20 12.00
CA SER A 120 7.22 -13.37 12.11
C SER A 120 5.87 -13.15 11.42
N ARG A 121 5.28 -11.95 11.52
CA ARG A 121 4.04 -11.57 10.82
C ARG A 121 4.24 -11.60 9.31
N LEU A 122 5.35 -11.08 8.82
CA LEU A 122 5.68 -11.07 7.39
C LEU A 122 5.80 -12.49 6.82
N VAL A 123 6.51 -13.39 7.51
CA VAL A 123 6.59 -14.82 7.14
C VAL A 123 5.20 -15.48 7.19
N TYR A 124 4.43 -15.21 8.23
CA TYR A 124 3.08 -15.76 8.40
C TYR A 124 2.11 -15.30 7.28
N TYR A 125 2.10 -14.00 6.95
CA TYR A 125 1.27 -13.45 5.87
C TYR A 125 1.69 -13.97 4.50
N THR A 126 2.99 -14.06 4.24
CA THR A 126 3.51 -14.66 3.01
C THR A 126 3.05 -16.11 2.87
N SER A 127 3.10 -16.88 3.95
CA SER A 127 2.66 -18.29 3.99
C SER A 127 1.16 -18.42 3.73
N LYS A 128 0.35 -17.53 4.34
CA LYS A 128 -1.09 -17.45 4.10
C LYS A 128 -1.44 -17.20 2.63
N HIS A 129 -0.80 -16.23 1.99
CA HIS A 129 -1.03 -15.97 0.57
C HIS A 129 -0.51 -17.08 -0.34
N THR A 130 0.58 -17.73 0.06
CA THR A 130 1.09 -18.91 -0.64
C THR A 130 0.05 -20.02 -0.65
N VAL A 131 -0.55 -20.32 0.51
CA VAL A 131 -1.64 -21.31 0.61
C VAL A 131 -2.88 -20.85 -0.17
N ALA A 132 -3.25 -19.57 -0.07
CA ALA A 132 -4.39 -19.01 -0.78
C ALA A 132 -4.24 -19.05 -2.32
N SER A 133 -3.00 -19.08 -2.81
CA SER A 133 -2.71 -19.18 -4.24
C SER A 133 -2.90 -20.59 -4.80
N LEU A 134 -3.07 -21.61 -3.95
CA LEU A 134 -3.28 -22.98 -4.38
C LEU A 134 -4.69 -23.17 -4.96
N SER A 135 -4.73 -23.78 -6.14
CA SER A 135 -5.99 -24.28 -6.69
C SER A 135 -6.35 -25.62 -6.05
N ARG A 136 -7.57 -25.76 -5.52
CA ARG A 136 -8.08 -27.03 -4.97
C ARG A 136 -7.96 -28.15 -6.01
N GLY A 137 -7.49 -29.32 -5.58
CA GLY A 137 -7.41 -30.53 -6.41
C GLY A 137 -6.30 -30.57 -7.46
N ARG A 138 -5.36 -29.59 -7.46
CA ARG A 138 -4.16 -29.61 -8.31
C ARG A 138 -2.91 -30.04 -7.53
N PRO A 139 -1.83 -30.49 -8.19
CA PRO A 139 -0.51 -30.65 -7.57
C PRO A 139 -0.07 -29.37 -6.85
N TYR A 140 0.96 -29.44 -6.00
CA TYR A 140 1.58 -28.31 -5.27
C TYR A 140 2.26 -27.27 -6.19
N ASN A 141 1.56 -26.80 -7.22
CA ASN A 141 2.00 -25.76 -8.13
C ASN A 141 1.48 -24.42 -7.62
N LEU A 142 2.30 -23.76 -6.80
CA LEU A 142 2.02 -22.42 -6.32
C LEU A 142 2.13 -21.40 -7.48
N LYS A 143 1.24 -20.41 -7.48
CA LYS A 143 1.33 -19.24 -8.35
C LYS A 143 2.52 -18.38 -7.90
N ASN A 144 3.01 -17.47 -8.77
CA ASN A 144 3.97 -16.48 -8.28
C ASN A 144 3.28 -15.58 -7.24
N LEU A 145 4.02 -15.22 -6.20
CA LEU A 145 3.59 -14.33 -5.14
C LEU A 145 4.59 -13.18 -4.98
N ASN A 146 4.10 -11.96 -5.17
CA ASN A 146 4.82 -10.73 -4.88
C ASN A 146 4.14 -10.02 -3.71
N LEU A 147 4.77 -10.04 -2.53
CA LEU A 147 4.28 -9.31 -1.37
C LEU A 147 5.10 -8.04 -1.19
N ILE A 148 4.44 -6.88 -1.19
CA ILE A 148 5.04 -5.56 -1.00
C ILE A 148 4.62 -5.05 0.39
N SER A 149 5.59 -4.69 1.21
CA SER A 149 5.37 -4.15 2.55
C SER A 149 5.88 -2.71 2.62
N LEU A 150 4.96 -1.74 2.68
CA LEU A 150 5.26 -0.32 2.87
C LEU A 150 5.35 -0.02 4.36
N GLN A 151 6.56 0.21 4.86
CA GLN A 151 6.84 0.41 6.27
C GLN A 151 6.94 1.89 6.61
N MET A 152 6.14 2.35 7.57
CA MET A 152 6.17 3.71 8.11
C MET A 152 7.17 3.86 9.27
N PHE A 153 8.09 2.91 9.42
CA PHE A 153 9.14 2.85 10.43
C PHE A 153 10.43 2.32 9.80
N VAL A 154 11.54 2.39 10.54
CA VAL A 154 12.85 1.84 10.14
C VAL A 154 12.97 0.46 10.79
N GLY A 155 12.69 -0.60 10.03
CA GLY A 155 12.68 -1.97 10.56
C GLY A 155 14.04 -2.66 10.55
N PHE A 156 14.97 -2.20 9.72
CA PHE A 156 16.28 -2.82 9.53
C PHE A 156 17.40 -1.76 9.57
N PRO A 157 17.68 -1.14 10.72
CA PRO A 157 18.60 0.01 10.81
C PRO A 157 20.01 -0.26 10.25
N GLU A 158 20.44 -1.51 10.23
CA GLU A 158 21.73 -1.96 9.70
C GLU A 158 21.78 -2.08 8.16
N TRP A 159 20.65 -1.99 7.47
CA TRP A 159 20.60 -2.02 6.00
C TRP A 159 20.61 -0.59 5.45
N GLU A 160 21.55 -0.26 4.56
CA GLU A 160 21.69 1.11 4.06
C GLU A 160 20.53 1.53 3.14
N ASN A 161 20.01 0.61 2.33
CA ASN A 161 18.96 0.90 1.35
C ASN A 161 17.57 1.07 2.00
N TYR A 162 16.66 1.76 1.30
CA TYR A 162 15.24 1.85 1.69
C TYR A 162 14.38 0.74 1.08
N LEU A 163 14.87 0.08 0.03
CA LEU A 163 14.15 -0.92 -0.76
C LEU A 163 14.92 -2.25 -0.71
N HIS A 164 14.24 -3.31 -0.29
CA HIS A 164 14.86 -4.63 -0.11
C HIS A 164 14.04 -5.72 -0.77
N THR A 165 14.73 -6.62 -1.48
CA THR A 165 14.12 -7.79 -2.14
C THR A 165 14.56 -9.05 -1.43
N ILE A 166 13.61 -9.72 -0.75
CA ILE A 166 13.84 -10.95 -0.01
C ILE A 166 13.35 -12.15 -0.84
N ARG A 167 14.23 -13.16 -0.98
CA ARG A 167 13.99 -14.41 -1.73
C ARG A 167 14.54 -15.61 -0.99
N LEU A 168 13.99 -16.80 -1.27
CA LEU A 168 14.46 -18.07 -0.72
C LEU A 168 15.66 -18.60 -1.51
N LYS A 169 16.80 -18.76 -0.84
CA LYS A 169 18.10 -19.10 -1.43
C LYS A 169 18.83 -20.17 -0.64
N ASN A 170 19.82 -20.82 -1.25
CA ASN A 170 20.76 -21.70 -0.56
C ASN A 170 21.91 -20.91 0.10
N GLN A 171 22.83 -21.63 0.76
CA GLN A 171 24.01 -21.04 1.42
C GLN A 171 24.95 -20.30 0.46
N ASP A 172 24.91 -20.63 -0.83
CA ASP A 172 25.76 -20.06 -1.89
C ASP A 172 25.04 -18.91 -2.64
N ASN A 173 23.92 -18.41 -2.11
CA ASN A 173 23.11 -17.31 -2.66
C ASN A 173 22.43 -17.64 -4.00
N GLU A 174 22.28 -18.93 -4.34
CA GLU A 174 21.51 -19.39 -5.50
C GLU A 174 20.02 -19.47 -5.16
N GLU A 175 19.17 -19.00 -6.08
CA GLU A 175 17.72 -19.01 -5.87
C GLU A 175 17.15 -20.42 -5.89
N PHE A 176 16.69 -20.87 -4.72
CA PHE A 176 16.02 -22.15 -4.56
C PHE A 176 14.59 -22.12 -5.10
N TYR A 177 13.89 -20.99 -4.91
CA TYR A 177 12.49 -20.84 -5.32
C TYR A 177 12.18 -19.46 -5.87
N LYS A 178 11.84 -19.39 -7.17
CA LYS A 178 11.69 -18.12 -7.92
C LYS A 178 10.29 -17.53 -7.91
N LYS A 179 9.29 -18.28 -7.43
CA LYS A 179 7.88 -17.87 -7.46
C LYS A 179 7.42 -17.11 -6.22
N GLN A 180 8.34 -16.66 -5.36
CA GLN A 180 7.99 -15.91 -4.15
C GLN A 180 9.02 -14.82 -3.93
N THR A 181 8.55 -13.57 -3.86
CA THR A 181 9.37 -12.40 -3.56
C THR A 181 8.65 -11.55 -2.53
N ILE A 182 9.39 -11.08 -1.53
CA ILE A 182 8.93 -10.06 -0.60
C ILE A 182 9.74 -8.78 -0.85
N THR A 183 9.05 -7.69 -1.18
CA THR A 183 9.62 -6.36 -1.35
C THR A 183 9.32 -5.53 -0.11
N LEU A 184 10.36 -5.13 0.62
CA LEU A 184 10.24 -4.23 1.78
C LEU A 184 10.61 -2.81 1.39
N VAL A 185 9.81 -1.84 1.85
CA VAL A 185 9.99 -0.43 1.55
C VAL A 185 9.94 0.38 2.85
N GLU A 186 11.09 0.82 3.33
CA GLU A 186 11.22 1.66 4.52
C GLU A 186 11.07 3.13 4.14
N VAL A 187 9.83 3.63 4.14
CA VAL A 187 9.50 5.00 3.72
C VAL A 187 10.30 6.06 4.51
N PRO A 188 10.51 5.94 5.84
CA PRO A 188 11.37 6.89 6.55
C PRO A 188 12.81 6.93 6.06
N LYS A 189 13.40 5.79 5.66
CA LYS A 189 14.74 5.76 5.07
C LYS A 189 14.76 6.45 3.71
N PHE A 190 13.76 6.21 2.87
CA PHE A 190 13.67 6.91 1.59
C PHE A 190 13.64 8.43 1.77
N LEU A 191 12.77 8.92 2.66
CA LEU A 191 12.53 10.36 2.83
C LEU A 191 13.64 11.10 3.60
N LYS A 192 14.44 10.39 4.41
CA LYS A 192 15.46 11.01 5.29
C LYS A 192 16.88 10.50 5.07
N GLY A 193 17.06 9.48 4.24
CA GLY A 193 18.32 8.74 4.07
C GLY A 193 19.16 9.18 2.88
N GLY A 194 18.90 10.34 2.28
CA GLY A 194 19.73 10.85 1.18
C GLY A 194 19.43 10.25 -0.20
N PHE A 195 18.19 9.80 -0.44
CA PHE A 195 17.77 9.20 -1.71
C PHE A 195 17.16 10.23 -2.69
N GLU A 196 17.50 11.51 -2.59
CA GLU A 196 16.97 12.57 -3.45
C GLU A 196 17.38 12.38 -4.93
N SER A 197 18.54 11.76 -5.19
CA SER A 197 19.04 11.49 -6.54
C SER A 197 18.47 10.22 -7.18
N ASP A 198 17.70 9.41 -6.45
CA ASP A 198 17.06 8.22 -7.01
C ASP A 198 15.96 8.63 -7.99
N ASN A 199 16.19 8.44 -9.29
CA ASN A 199 15.25 8.81 -10.35
C ASN A 199 14.37 7.64 -10.80
N SER A 200 14.40 6.51 -10.09
CA SER A 200 13.54 5.37 -10.39
C SER A 200 12.06 5.75 -10.34
N ARG A 201 11.24 5.04 -11.13
CA ARG A 201 9.79 5.27 -11.14
C ARG A 201 9.18 5.11 -9.74
N PHE A 202 9.71 4.18 -8.94
CA PHE A 202 9.22 3.94 -7.59
C PHE A 202 9.60 5.07 -6.62
N ALA A 203 10.82 5.60 -6.70
CA ALA A 203 11.20 6.81 -5.94
C ALA A 203 10.29 8.00 -6.27
N GLN A 204 9.91 8.16 -7.54
CA GLN A 204 8.92 9.18 -7.94
C GLN A 204 7.56 8.96 -7.27
N TRP A 205 7.06 7.73 -7.22
CA TRP A 205 5.84 7.38 -6.48
C TRP A 205 5.90 7.78 -5.01
N LEU A 206 7.00 7.44 -4.32
CA LEU A 206 7.18 7.78 -2.90
C LEU A 206 7.25 9.31 -2.68
N ARG A 207 7.89 10.08 -3.58
CA ARG A 207 7.88 11.56 -3.52
C ARG A 207 6.51 12.15 -3.77
N VAL A 208 5.74 11.60 -4.71
CA VAL A 208 4.36 12.06 -4.96
C VAL A 208 3.48 11.79 -3.74
N PHE A 209 3.58 10.62 -3.12
CA PHE A 209 2.87 10.30 -1.88
C PHE A 209 3.24 11.26 -0.75
N ASP A 210 4.54 11.50 -0.53
CA ASP A 210 5.00 12.43 0.50
C ASP A 210 4.53 13.87 0.25
N GLY A 211 4.61 14.35 -1.00
CA GLY A 211 4.11 15.66 -1.38
C GLY A 211 2.63 15.84 -1.04
N LEU A 212 1.78 14.85 -1.35
CA LEU A 212 0.35 14.89 -1.04
C LEU A 212 0.08 14.81 0.48
N ASN A 213 0.83 13.97 1.19
CA ASN A 213 0.78 13.88 2.66
C ASN A 213 1.22 15.16 3.36
N ASN A 214 1.87 16.11 2.66
CA ASN A 214 2.33 17.36 3.25
C ASN A 214 1.69 18.61 2.61
N GLU A 215 0.60 18.45 1.83
CA GLU A 215 -0.05 19.56 1.09
C GLU A 215 0.91 20.29 0.12
N ARG A 216 1.94 19.60 -0.36
CA ARG A 216 2.97 20.08 -1.27
C ARG A 216 3.08 19.14 -2.49
N PRO A 217 2.05 19.05 -3.34
CA PRO A 217 2.06 18.12 -4.47
C PRO A 217 3.23 18.42 -5.41
N VAL A 218 3.93 17.37 -5.85
CA VAL A 218 5.02 17.48 -6.82
C VAL A 218 4.43 17.74 -8.22
N PRO A 219 5.00 18.65 -9.03
CA PRO A 219 4.60 18.80 -10.44
C PRO A 219 4.81 17.49 -11.21
N VAL A 220 3.78 17.04 -11.92
CA VAL A 220 3.80 15.78 -12.68
C VAL A 220 3.17 15.99 -14.06
N PRO A 221 3.55 15.21 -15.08
CA PRO A 221 3.00 15.35 -16.42
C PRO A 221 1.48 15.23 -16.43
N GLU A 222 0.80 16.09 -17.18
CA GLU A 222 -0.64 16.01 -17.38
C GLU A 222 -1.02 14.65 -18.02
N GLY A 223 -2.15 14.07 -17.58
CA GLY A 223 -2.60 12.76 -18.04
C GLY A 223 -1.82 11.56 -17.48
N SER A 224 -0.74 11.77 -16.71
CA SER A 224 -0.01 10.67 -16.07
C SER A 224 -0.80 10.01 -14.93
N GLN A 225 -0.40 8.79 -14.55
CA GLN A 225 -0.97 8.11 -13.38
C GLN A 225 -0.74 8.88 -12.08
N PHE A 226 0.35 9.65 -11.98
CA PHE A 226 0.56 10.57 -10.88
C PHE A 226 -0.48 11.69 -10.84
N ALA A 227 -0.75 12.34 -11.99
CA ALA A 227 -1.77 13.40 -12.05
C ALA A 227 -3.17 12.85 -11.68
N LEU A 228 -3.49 11.63 -12.13
CA LEU A 228 -4.73 10.97 -11.77
C LEU A 228 -4.80 10.68 -10.26
N LEU A 229 -3.72 10.16 -9.67
CA LEU A 229 -3.61 9.95 -8.22
C LEU A 229 -3.82 11.28 -7.47
N GLN A 230 -3.13 12.36 -7.85
CA GLN A 230 -3.25 13.65 -7.17
C GLN A 230 -4.71 14.11 -7.12
N LYS A 231 -5.44 13.98 -8.24
CA LYS A 231 -6.87 14.32 -8.29
C LYS A 231 -7.74 13.39 -7.43
N LYS A 232 -7.44 12.08 -7.41
CA LYS A 232 -8.19 11.08 -6.64
C LYS A 232 -7.93 11.18 -5.13
N ALA A 233 -6.75 11.66 -4.74
CA ALA A 233 -6.34 11.86 -3.35
C ALA A 233 -6.87 13.17 -2.73
N GLU A 234 -7.63 13.98 -3.47
CA GLU A 234 -8.27 15.16 -2.89
C GLU A 234 -9.30 14.76 -1.84
N LEU A 235 -9.26 15.38 -0.65
CA LEU A 235 -10.19 15.12 0.45
C LEU A 235 -11.66 15.33 0.04
N SER A 236 -11.91 16.20 -0.94
CA SER A 236 -13.25 16.43 -1.51
C SER A 236 -13.83 15.20 -2.22
N LYS A 237 -13.00 14.22 -2.61
CA LYS A 237 -13.42 12.98 -3.28
C LYS A 237 -13.84 11.86 -2.33
N PHE A 238 -13.55 12.01 -1.05
CA PHE A 238 -13.95 11.06 -0.02
C PHE A 238 -15.29 11.47 0.56
N THR A 239 -16.26 10.56 0.56
CA THR A 239 -17.62 10.86 1.03
C THR A 239 -17.63 11.03 2.55
N GLU A 240 -18.69 11.66 3.06
CA GLU A 240 -18.88 11.77 4.50
C GLU A 240 -18.99 10.38 5.14
N GLU A 241 -19.73 9.46 4.52
CA GLU A 241 -19.91 8.10 5.03
C GLU A 241 -18.56 7.36 5.14
N PHE A 242 -17.67 7.54 4.16
CA PHE A 242 -16.32 6.99 4.23
C PHE A 242 -15.53 7.58 5.41
N LEU A 243 -15.49 8.90 5.54
CA LEU A 243 -14.70 9.55 6.60
C LEU A 243 -15.26 9.22 8.00
N VAL A 244 -16.58 9.07 8.10
CA VAL A 244 -17.26 8.63 9.31
C VAL A 244 -17.01 7.16 9.60
N SER A 245 -16.96 6.28 8.60
CA SER A 245 -16.60 4.87 8.83
C SER A 245 -15.17 4.70 9.30
N GLU A 246 -14.26 5.51 8.78
CA GLU A 246 -12.85 5.52 9.21
C GLU A 246 -12.63 6.13 10.60
N ALA A 247 -13.56 6.95 11.08
CA ALA A 247 -13.52 7.57 12.39
C ALA A 247 -14.05 6.67 13.53
N MET A 248 -14.68 5.53 13.20
CA MET A 248 -15.23 4.56 14.16
C MET A 248 -14.20 3.53 14.60
#